data_AF-A0A0Q4GNH7-F1
#
_entry.id   AF-A0A0Q4GNH7-F1
#
_cell.length_a   1.000
_cell.length_b   1.000
_cell.length_c   1.000
_cell.angle_alpha   90.00
_cell.angle_beta   90.00
_cell.angle_gamma   90.00
#
_symmetry.space_group_name_H-M   'P 1'
#
loop_
_entity.id
_entity.type
_entity.pdbx_description
1 polymer ?
#
loop_
_entity_poly.entity_id
_entity_poly.type
_entity_poly.pdbx_seq_one_letter_code
_entity_poly.pdbx_strand_id
1 'polypeptide(L)'
;MSPIAAPGPVNAGGISTDTSRLKSNDNLDKAGKKFEAVFTGMMLKSMRQAKLSDSLFESKALDTFTEMQDARVAQTMAEHTPLGIGKAMTDFLAKSQSDLNPSAAEPSP
;
A
#
# COMPACT_ATOMS: atom_id res chain seq x y z
N MET A 1 -34.64 19.86 33.58
CA MET A 1 -33.74 18.83 33.03
C MET A 1 -33.84 18.87 31.51
N SER A 2 -32.78 19.31 30.82
CA SER A 2 -32.70 19.29 29.36
C SER A 2 -32.10 17.96 28.89
N PRO A 3 -32.57 17.35 27.79
CA PRO A 3 -31.94 16.17 27.23
C PRO A 3 -30.63 16.54 26.52
N ILE A 4 -29.59 15.76 26.79
CA ILE A 4 -28.29 15.84 26.11
C ILE A 4 -28.46 15.37 24.66
N ALA A 5 -28.03 16.18 23.70
CA ALA A 5 -28.01 15.82 22.28
C ALA A 5 -26.84 14.87 22.01
N ALA A 6 -27.11 13.76 21.32
CA ALA A 6 -26.10 12.79 20.90
C ALA A 6 -25.11 13.43 19.91
N PRO A 7 -23.81 13.06 19.95
CA PRO A 7 -22.85 13.52 18.96
C PRO A 7 -23.18 12.89 17.61
N GLY A 8 -23.37 13.73 16.59
CA GLY A 8 -23.63 13.30 15.22
C GLY A 8 -22.46 12.54 14.60
N PRO A 9 -22.69 11.82 13.49
CA PRO A 9 -21.67 11.02 12.83
C PRO A 9 -20.54 11.92 12.33
N VAL A 10 -19.31 11.60 12.77
CA VAL A 10 -18.08 12.24 12.29
C VAL A 10 -17.90 11.91 10.81
N ASN A 11 -18.05 12.92 9.95
CA ASN A 11 -17.78 12.80 8.53
C ASN A 11 -16.26 12.68 8.33
N ALA A 12 -15.78 11.46 8.10
CA ALA A 12 -14.39 11.15 7.75
C ALA A 12 -14.05 11.57 6.30
N GLY A 13 -14.42 12.80 5.92
CA GLY A 13 -14.25 13.39 4.59
C GLY A 13 -12.82 13.84 4.26
N GLY A 14 -11.81 13.07 4.67
CA GLY A 14 -10.39 13.34 4.36
C GLY A 14 -9.73 12.31 3.44
N ILE A 15 -10.30 11.11 3.34
CA ILE A 15 -9.91 10.12 2.34
C ILE A 15 -10.67 10.42 1.05
N SER A 16 -10.08 11.23 0.17
CA SER A 16 -10.63 11.39 -1.18
C SER A 16 -10.66 10.04 -1.88
N THR A 17 -11.83 9.40 -1.89
CA THR A 17 -12.18 8.19 -2.67
C THR A 17 -12.22 8.47 -4.17
N ASP A 18 -11.49 9.47 -4.64
CA ASP A 18 -11.34 9.80 -6.05
C ASP A 18 -10.41 8.75 -6.69
N THR A 19 -11.01 7.60 -6.97
CA THR A 19 -10.47 6.51 -7.79
C THR A 19 -10.28 6.93 -9.25
N SER A 20 -10.64 8.16 -9.62
CA SER A 20 -10.40 8.73 -10.95
C SER A 20 -8.92 8.70 -11.34
N ARG A 21 -8.02 8.86 -10.36
CA ARG A 21 -6.57 8.72 -10.55
C ARG A 21 -6.14 7.28 -10.87
N LEU A 22 -6.94 6.30 -10.46
CA LEU A 22 -6.70 4.86 -10.66
C LEU A 22 -7.31 4.34 -11.98
N LYS A 23 -7.96 5.20 -12.78
CA LYS A 23 -8.64 4.82 -14.04
C LYS A 23 -7.70 4.36 -15.15
N SER A 24 -6.41 4.70 -15.09
CA SER A 24 -5.44 4.23 -16.08
C SER A 24 -4.71 3.01 -15.55
N ASN A 25 -4.74 1.91 -16.29
CA ASN A 25 -3.99 0.69 -15.99
C ASN A 25 -2.50 0.98 -15.72
N ASP A 26 -1.92 1.97 -16.40
CA ASP A 26 -0.53 2.42 -16.18
C ASP A 26 -0.32 3.02 -14.78
N ASN A 27 -1.32 3.71 -14.22
CA ASN A 27 -1.22 4.25 -12.86
C ASN A 27 -1.41 3.16 -11.79
N LEU A 28 -2.26 2.17 -12.07
CA LEU A 28 -2.38 0.98 -11.22
C LEU A 28 -1.07 0.19 -11.20
N ASP A 29 -0.47 -0.08 -12.35
CA ASP A 29 0.82 -0.79 -12.44
C ASP A 29 1.94 -0.07 -11.67
N LYS A 30 2.03 1.26 -11.82
CA LYS A 30 2.99 2.08 -11.06
C LYS A 30 2.71 2.04 -9.56
N ALA A 31 1.44 2.06 -9.14
CA ALA A 31 1.06 1.94 -7.75
C ALA A 31 1.39 0.55 -7.18
N GLY A 32 1.15 -0.52 -7.95
CA GLY A 32 1.50 -1.89 -7.61
C GLY A 32 3.00 -2.06 -7.38
N LYS A 33 3.84 -1.56 -8.29
CA LYS A 33 5.31 -1.59 -8.15
C LYS A 33 5.79 -0.87 -6.88
N LYS A 34 5.23 0.31 -6.59
CA LYS A 34 5.58 1.07 -5.37
C LYS A 34 5.14 0.33 -4.11
N PHE A 35 3.95 -0.24 -4.11
CA PHE A 35 3.46 -1.04 -2.99
C PHE A 35 4.36 -2.26 -2.74
N GLU A 36 4.73 -2.98 -3.81
CA GLU A 36 5.59 -4.16 -3.73
C GLU A 36 7.00 -3.81 -3.23
N ALA A 37 7.56 -2.65 -3.60
CA ALA A 37 8.82 -2.17 -3.05
C ALA A 37 8.74 -1.95 -1.53
N VAL A 38 7.67 -1.32 -1.05
CA VAL A 38 7.46 -1.11 0.40
C VAL A 38 7.28 -2.43 1.12
N PHE A 39 6.46 -3.34 0.57
CA PHE A 39 6.21 -4.65 1.16
C PHE A 39 7.47 -5.52 1.21
N THR A 40 8.24 -5.53 0.14
CA THR A 40 9.54 -6.24 0.08
C THR A 40 10.51 -5.65 1.10
N GLY A 41 10.56 -4.32 1.25
CA GLY A 41 11.36 -3.67 2.29
C GLY A 41 10.93 -4.07 3.70
N MET A 42 9.62 -4.14 3.98
CA MET A 42 9.10 -4.62 5.26
C MET A 42 9.46 -6.08 5.50
N MET A 43 9.36 -6.94 4.48
CA MET A 43 9.76 -8.35 4.57
C MET A 43 11.24 -8.50 4.89
N LEU A 44 12.13 -7.79 4.17
CA LEU A 44 13.58 -7.79 4.41
C LEU A 44 13.90 -7.32 5.83
N LYS A 45 13.24 -6.25 6.28
CA LYS A 45 13.37 -5.72 7.63
C LYS A 45 12.92 -6.75 8.67
N SER A 46 11.78 -7.40 8.49
CA SER A 46 11.29 -8.44 9.41
C SER A 46 12.21 -9.66 9.44
N MET A 47 12.78 -10.08 8.31
CA MET A 47 13.76 -11.17 8.25
C MET A 47 15.04 -10.82 9.03
N ARG A 48 15.50 -9.57 8.94
CA ARG A 48 16.66 -9.07 9.70
C ARG A 48 16.34 -8.96 11.19
N GLN A 49 15.16 -8.48 11.57
CA GLN A 49 14.70 -8.44 12.96
C GLN A 49 14.54 -9.86 13.58
N ALA A 50 14.23 -10.86 12.76
CA ALA A 50 14.15 -12.25 13.20
C ALA A 50 15.53 -12.93 13.39
N LYS A 51 16.63 -12.32 12.89
CA LYS A 51 18.00 -12.75 13.21
C LYS A 51 18.36 -12.28 14.61
N LEU A 52 18.18 -13.19 15.56
CA LEU A 52 18.58 -13.04 16.95
C LEU A 52 20.05 -13.47 17.12
N SER A 53 21.00 -12.54 16.95
CA SER A 53 22.35 -12.74 17.46
C SER A 53 22.90 -11.41 17.98
N ASP A 54 23.37 -11.45 19.23
CA ASP A 54 23.83 -10.37 20.09
C ASP A 54 24.16 -9.03 19.41
N SER A 55 23.29 -8.05 19.67
CA SER A 55 23.36 -6.63 19.32
C SER A 55 24.47 -5.87 20.08
N LEU A 56 25.60 -6.52 20.37
CA LEU A 56 26.70 -5.95 21.14
C LEU A 56 27.55 -4.95 20.33
N PHE A 57 27.35 -4.88 19.01
CA PHE A 57 28.12 -4.00 18.10
C PHE A 57 27.25 -3.14 17.18
N GLU A 58 25.93 -3.06 17.38
CA GLU A 58 25.08 -2.20 16.54
C GLU A 58 25.17 -0.73 16.99
N SER A 59 25.39 0.15 16.02
CA SER A 59 25.37 1.59 16.20
C SER A 59 24.26 2.16 15.34
N LYS A 60 23.51 3.13 15.86
CA LYS A 60 22.39 3.79 15.16
C LYS A 60 22.77 4.32 13.77
N ALA A 61 24.03 4.67 13.55
CA ALA A 61 24.56 5.09 12.25
C ALA A 61 24.61 3.93 11.23
N LEU A 62 25.00 2.74 11.70
CA LEU A 62 25.05 1.50 10.91
C LEU A 62 23.64 1.03 10.55
N ASP A 63 22.68 1.17 11.47
CA ASP A 63 21.27 0.84 11.23
C ASP A 63 20.69 1.72 10.12
N THR A 64 20.96 3.03 10.17
CA THR A 64 20.48 3.98 9.15
C THR A 64 21.06 3.65 7.77
N PHE A 65 22.35 3.33 7.70
CA PHE A 65 22.98 2.93 6.44
C PHE A 65 22.38 1.64 5.89
N THR A 66 22.15 0.67 6.77
CA THR A 66 21.55 -0.62 6.43
C THR A 66 20.10 -0.45 5.96
N GLU A 67 19.30 0.40 6.60
CA GLU A 67 17.94 0.72 6.13
C GLU A 67 17.95 1.35 4.74
N MET A 68 18.88 2.27 4.45
CA MET A 68 18.99 2.84 3.10
C MET A 68 19.42 1.80 2.06
N GLN A 69 20.32 0.89 2.43
CA GLN A 69 20.72 -0.22 1.56
C GLN A 69 19.52 -1.13 1.27
N ASP A 70 18.79 -1.55 2.30
CA ASP A 70 17.62 -2.42 2.18
C ASP A 70 16.52 -1.74 1.34
N ALA A 71 16.32 -0.43 1.50
CA ALA A 71 15.38 0.34 0.67
C ALA A 71 15.76 0.31 -0.81
N ARG A 72 17.06 0.46 -1.15
CA ARG A 72 17.52 0.39 -2.54
C ARG A 72 17.41 -1.02 -3.12
N VAL A 73 17.71 -2.03 -2.31
CA VAL A 73 17.55 -3.45 -2.69
C VAL A 73 16.07 -3.73 -2.98
N ALA A 74 15.17 -3.34 -2.07
CA ALA A 74 13.73 -3.57 -2.22
C ALA A 74 13.17 -2.88 -3.49
N GLN A 75 13.61 -1.66 -3.78
CA GLN A 75 13.23 -0.95 -5.01
C GLN A 75 13.72 -1.69 -6.26
N THR A 76 14.98 -2.14 -6.26
CA THR A 76 15.56 -2.89 -7.39
C THR A 76 14.85 -4.22 -7.61
N MET A 77 14.47 -4.91 -6.52
CA MET A 77 13.70 -6.16 -6.59
C MET A 77 12.30 -5.94 -7.16
N ALA A 78 11.60 -4.88 -6.74
CA ALA A 78 10.29 -4.53 -7.29
C ALA A 78 10.35 -4.17 -8.79
N GLU A 79 11.48 -3.65 -9.28
CA GLU A 79 11.68 -3.30 -10.69
C GLU A 79 12.06 -4.50 -11.57
N HIS A 80 12.96 -5.38 -11.09
CA HIS A 80 13.57 -6.43 -11.91
C HIS A 80 13.13 -7.86 -11.58
N THR A 81 12.71 -8.12 -10.34
CA THR A 81 12.30 -9.45 -9.87
C THR A 81 11.02 -9.35 -9.04
N PRO A 82 9.90 -8.91 -9.64
CA PRO A 82 8.64 -8.79 -8.92
C PRO A 82 8.17 -10.17 -8.44
N LEU A 83 7.81 -10.25 -7.17
CA LEU A 83 7.16 -11.40 -6.53
C LEU A 83 5.68 -11.51 -6.95
N GLY A 84 5.13 -10.45 -7.56
CA GLY A 84 3.77 -10.42 -8.10
C GLY A 84 2.72 -9.93 -7.10
N ILE A 85 3.14 -9.51 -5.90
CA ILE A 85 2.25 -9.04 -4.84
C ILE A 85 1.63 -7.69 -5.22
N GLY A 86 2.41 -6.80 -5.84
CA GLY A 86 1.92 -5.52 -6.33
C GLY A 86 0.85 -5.69 -7.40
N LYS A 87 1.08 -6.62 -8.33
CA LYS A 87 0.13 -6.98 -9.38
C LYS A 87 -1.15 -7.59 -8.81
N ALA A 88 -1.04 -8.53 -7.88
CA ALA A 88 -2.21 -9.14 -7.25
C ALA A 88 -3.08 -8.09 -6.53
N MET A 89 -2.44 -7.12 -5.86
CA MET A 89 -3.17 -6.02 -5.22
C MET A 89 -3.88 -5.12 -6.23
N THR A 90 -3.21 -4.75 -7.33
CA THR A 90 -3.82 -3.89 -8.36
C THR A 90 -4.96 -4.59 -9.08
N ASP A 91 -4.81 -5.89 -9.37
CA ASP A 91 -5.84 -6.71 -10.00
C ASP A 91 -7.07 -6.84 -9.07
N PHE A 92 -6.86 -7.03 -7.77
CA PHE A 92 -7.93 -7.01 -6.76
C PHE A 92 -8.64 -5.65 -6.66
N LEU A 93 -7.89 -4.54 -6.67
CA LEU A 93 -8.45 -3.18 -6.67
C LEU A 93 -9.22 -2.86 -7.97
N ALA A 94 -8.74 -3.32 -9.12
CA ALA A 94 -9.42 -3.13 -10.40
C ALA A 94 -10.71 -3.95 -10.45
N LYS A 95 -10.66 -5.21 -9.98
CA LYS A 95 -11.83 -6.09 -9.93
C LYS A 95 -12.89 -5.54 -8.98
N SER A 96 -12.51 -5.13 -7.78
CA SER A 96 -13.43 -4.52 -6.81
C SER A 96 -14.05 -3.21 -7.31
N GLN A 97 -13.31 -2.36 -8.03
CA GLN A 97 -13.90 -1.15 -8.65
C GLN A 97 -14.96 -1.47 -9.70
N SER A 98 -14.79 -2.57 -10.45
CA SER A 98 -15.76 -3.03 -11.45
C SER A 98 -17.09 -3.41 -10.80
N ASP A 99 -17.03 -4.05 -9.63
CA ASP A 99 -18.20 -4.49 -8.89
C ASP A 99 -18.89 -3.31 -8.13
N LEU A 100 -18.22 -2.15 -8.00
CA LEU A 100 -18.73 -0.94 -7.36
C LEU A 100 -19.34 0.09 -8.35
N ASN A 101 -19.27 -0.13 -9.67
CA ASN A 101 -19.89 0.74 -10.68
C ASN A 101 -20.98 0.03 -11.52
N PRO A 102 -22.14 -0.33 -10.95
CA PRO A 102 -23.28 -0.86 -11.70
C PRO A 102 -24.10 0.20 -12.46
N SER A 103 -23.79 1.50 -12.35
CA SER A 103 -24.57 2.59 -12.96
C SER A 103 -24.09 2.94 -14.38
N ALA A 104 -24.29 2.01 -15.32
CA ALA A 104 -24.24 2.30 -16.77
C ALA A 104 -25.12 1.35 -17.60
N ALA A 105 -25.88 0.46 -16.94
CA ALA A 105 -26.78 -0.49 -17.59
C ALA A 105 -28.24 -0.21 -17.19
N GLU A 106 -28.75 0.96 -17.57
CA GLU A 106 -30.19 1.12 -17.76
C GLU A 106 -30.45 1.35 -19.26
N PRO A 107 -31.01 0.36 -19.98
CA PRO A 107 -31.60 0.62 -21.28
C PRO A 107 -32.88 1.44 -21.07
N SER A 108 -32.94 2.61 -21.69
CA SER A 108 -34.14 3.45 -21.73
C SER A 108 -35.34 2.68 -22.31
N PRO A 109 -36.57 2.89 -21.80
CA PRO A 109 -37.79 2.48 -22.50
C PRO A 109 -38.02 3.30 -23.78
#